data_AF-A0AAE1JIC7-F1
#
_entry.id   AF-A0AAE1JIC7-F1
#
_cell.length_a   1.000
_cell.length_b   1.000
_cell.length_c   1.000
_cell.angle_alpha   90.00
_cell.angle_beta   90.00
_cell.angle_gamma   90.00
#
_symmetry.space_group_name_H-M   'P 1'
#
loop_
_entity.id
_entity.type
_entity.pdbx_description
1 polymer ?
#
loop_
_entity_poly.entity_id
_entity_poly.type
_entity_poly.pdbx_seq_one_letter_code
_entity_poly.pdbx_strand_id
1 'polypeptide(L)'
;MASDGSEEFRLVSPTISNEGKIPRHYTDEGQGAKRNVSPPLEWYNLPEGTKTLALVVEDIDAPDPEGSIVPWVHWVVVNIPPTVKGLPEGFSGKE
;
A
#
# COMPACT_ATOMS: atom_id res chain seq x y z
N MET A 1 -6.35 -8.31 30.52
CA MET A 1 -6.46 -9.25 29.40
C MET A 1 -5.79 -8.57 28.23
N ALA A 2 -4.63 -9.05 27.77
CA ALA A 2 -4.07 -8.56 26.52
C ALA A 2 -5.01 -9.02 25.40
N SER A 3 -5.44 -8.12 24.52
CA SER A 3 -6.15 -8.49 23.30
C SER A 3 -5.22 -9.43 22.52
N ASP A 4 -5.70 -10.62 22.16
CA ASP A 4 -5.02 -11.37 21.13
C ASP A 4 -5.07 -10.52 19.84
N GLY A 5 -3.98 -10.47 19.08
CA GLY A 5 -3.92 -9.67 17.85
C GLY A 5 -4.70 -10.30 16.68
N SER A 6 -5.54 -11.32 16.92
CA SER A 6 -6.25 -12.03 15.86
C SER A 6 -7.47 -11.29 15.34
N GLU A 7 -7.96 -10.28 16.08
CA GLU A 7 -9.08 -9.40 15.69
C GLU A 7 -8.62 -8.03 15.14
N GLU A 8 -7.31 -7.75 15.11
CA GLU A 8 -6.80 -6.46 14.63
C GLU A 8 -6.83 -6.39 13.10
N PHE A 9 -7.40 -5.31 12.56
CA PHE A 9 -7.34 -5.00 11.13
C PHE A 9 -5.89 -4.85 10.69
N ARG A 10 -5.52 -5.53 9.61
CA ARG A 10 -4.13 -5.57 9.14
C ARG A 10 -4.04 -5.35 7.64
N LEU A 11 -3.00 -4.66 7.23
CA LEU A 11 -2.53 -4.53 5.85
C LEU A 11 -1.16 -5.22 5.73
N VAL A 12 -1.01 -6.07 4.72
CA VAL A 12 0.21 -6.86 4.49
C VAL A 12 0.55 -6.83 3.00
N SER A 13 1.84 -6.85 2.66
CA SER A 13 2.29 -7.28 1.34
C SER A 13 3.04 -8.61 1.46
N PRO A 14 2.78 -9.61 0.61
CA PRO A 14 3.57 -10.84 0.60
C PRO A 14 5.03 -10.60 0.16
N THR A 15 5.31 -9.45 -0.46
CA THR A 15 6.63 -9.11 -1.02
C THR A 15 7.36 -7.98 -0.29
N ILE A 16 6.72 -7.33 0.67
CA ILE A 16 7.27 -6.20 1.42
C ILE A 16 7.04 -6.48 2.91
N SER A 17 8.12 -6.72 3.65
CA SER A 17 8.06 -6.81 5.11
C SER A 17 7.76 -5.43 5.71
N ASN A 18 7.09 -5.38 6.86
CA ASN A 18 6.91 -4.14 7.60
C ASN A 18 8.28 -3.51 7.89
N GLU A 19 8.41 -2.20 7.63
CA GLU A 19 9.69 -1.44 7.72
C GLU A 19 10.82 -1.99 6.82
N GLY A 20 10.49 -2.93 5.93
CA GLY A 20 11.41 -3.51 4.98
C GLY A 20 11.64 -2.62 3.77
N LYS A 21 12.63 -3.00 2.95
CA LYS A 21 12.90 -2.33 1.68
C LYS A 21 11.84 -2.69 0.65
N ILE A 22 11.38 -1.70 -0.10
CA ILE A 22 10.50 -1.89 -1.26
C ILE A 22 11.33 -2.47 -2.42
N PRO A 23 10.91 -3.61 -3.03
CA PRO A 23 11.55 -4.15 -4.24
C PRO A 23 11.59 -3.15 -5.40
N ARG A 24 12.69 -3.17 -6.17
CA ARG A 24 13.00 -2.15 -7.20
C ARG A 24 11.95 -2.02 -8.30
N HIS A 25 11.25 -3.10 -8.67
CA HIS A 25 10.22 -3.01 -9.71
C HIS A 25 8.96 -2.24 -9.27
N TYR A 26 8.76 -2.05 -7.96
CA TYR A 26 7.71 -1.18 -7.44
C TYR A 26 8.13 0.29 -7.31
N THR A 27 9.41 0.60 -7.50
CA THR A 27 9.93 1.96 -7.43
C THR A 27 10.10 2.58 -8.82
N ASP A 28 10.40 3.87 -8.83
CA ASP A 28 10.75 4.60 -10.04
C ASP A 28 12.16 4.25 -10.56
N GLU A 29 12.94 3.41 -9.86
CA GLU A 29 14.19 2.88 -10.43
C GLU A 29 13.94 1.71 -11.38
N GLY A 30 12.92 0.90 -11.09
CA GLY A 30 12.56 -0.28 -11.88
C GLY A 30 13.56 -1.45 -11.82
N GLN A 31 13.17 -2.54 -12.47
CA GLN A 31 13.97 -3.75 -12.71
C GLN A 31 13.65 -4.31 -14.11
N GLY A 32 14.57 -4.09 -15.06
CA GLY A 32 14.32 -4.44 -16.46
C GLY A 32 13.16 -3.61 -17.02
N ALA A 33 12.16 -4.28 -17.59
CA ALA A 33 10.96 -3.62 -18.13
C ALA A 33 9.91 -3.26 -17.05
N LYS A 34 10.04 -3.75 -15.81
CA LYS A 34 9.07 -3.48 -14.73
C LYS A 34 9.49 -2.25 -13.93
N ARG A 35 8.65 -1.22 -13.87
CA ARG A 35 8.90 0.02 -13.13
C ARG A 35 7.57 0.62 -12.70
N ASN A 36 7.50 1.25 -11.52
CA ASN A 36 6.28 1.87 -11.01
C ASN A 36 5.06 0.93 -10.98
N VAL A 37 5.32 -0.37 -10.77
CA VAL A 37 4.27 -1.38 -10.62
C VAL A 37 3.74 -1.28 -9.19
N SER A 38 2.42 -1.25 -8.99
CA SER A 38 1.87 -1.24 -7.63
C SER A 38 2.10 -2.58 -6.93
N PRO A 39 2.50 -2.62 -5.65
CA PRO A 39 2.75 -3.87 -4.96
C PRO A 39 1.46 -4.64 -4.68
N PRO A 40 1.52 -5.98 -4.57
CA PRO A 40 0.40 -6.75 -4.06
C PRO A 40 0.17 -6.40 -2.59
N LEU A 41 -1.08 -6.15 -2.25
CA LEU A 41 -1.53 -5.84 -0.90
C LEU A 41 -2.66 -6.78 -0.52
N GLU A 42 -2.70 -7.18 0.74
CA GLU A 42 -3.71 -8.03 1.33
C GLU A 42 -4.15 -7.41 2.65
N TRP A 43 -5.44 -7.54 2.96
CA TRP A 43 -5.94 -7.13 4.26
C TRP A 43 -6.72 -8.23 4.96
N TYR A 44 -6.63 -8.20 6.28
CA TYR A 44 -7.19 -9.21 7.18
C TYR A 44 -8.00 -8.52 8.26
N ASN A 45 -8.99 -9.24 8.80
CA ASN A 45 -9.78 -8.82 9.95
C ASN A 45 -10.46 -7.45 9.75
N LEU A 46 -11.16 -7.29 8.63
CA LEU A 46 -11.98 -6.09 8.42
C LEU A 46 -13.00 -5.95 9.55
N PRO A 47 -13.13 -4.77 10.17
CA PRO A 47 -14.14 -4.56 11.21
C PRO A 47 -15.55 -4.88 10.70
N GLU A 48 -16.36 -5.49 11.56
CA GLU A 48 -17.76 -5.78 11.23
C GLU A 48 -18.50 -4.51 10.79
N GLY A 49 -19.29 -4.61 9.72
CA GLY A 49 -20.05 -3.49 9.19
C GLY A 49 -19.27 -2.55 8.26
N THR A 50 -17.99 -2.82 7.97
CA THR A 50 -17.21 -2.08 6.96
C THR A 50 -18.00 -1.94 5.65
N LYS A 51 -18.16 -0.70 5.17
CA LYS A 51 -18.92 -0.40 3.94
C LYS A 51 -18.05 -0.29 2.71
N THR A 52 -16.88 0.32 2.86
CA THR A 52 -15.89 0.55 1.80
C THR A 52 -14.52 0.72 2.43
N LEU A 53 -13.46 0.46 1.67
CA LEU A 53 -12.09 0.81 2.03
C LEU A 53 -11.52 1.90 1.12
N ALA A 54 -10.51 2.58 1.62
CA ALA A 54 -9.62 3.45 0.86
C ALA A 54 -8.16 3.10 1.19
N LEU A 55 -7.27 3.28 0.22
CA LEU A 55 -5.83 3.14 0.36
C LEU A 55 -5.18 4.48 0.00
N VAL A 56 -4.31 4.97 0.88
CA VAL A 56 -3.41 6.09 0.62
C VAL A 56 -2.00 5.61 0.91
N VAL A 57 -1.11 5.75 -0.06
CA VAL A 57 0.34 5.53 0.11
C VAL A 57 1.01 6.89 -0.02
N GLU A 58 1.63 7.32 1.07
CA GLU A 58 2.26 8.63 1.21
C GLU A 58 3.71 8.45 1.64
N ASP A 59 4.59 9.21 1.00
CA ASP A 59 5.98 9.40 1.40
C ASP A 59 6.07 10.71 2.20
N ILE A 60 6.22 10.60 3.51
CA ILE A 60 6.35 11.74 4.43
C ILE A 60 7.76 12.31 4.50
N ASP A 61 8.75 11.66 3.87
CA ASP A 61 10.14 12.09 3.82
C ASP A 61 10.57 12.59 2.43
N ALA A 62 9.61 12.70 1.51
CA ALA A 62 9.81 13.20 0.17
C ALA A 62 10.51 14.59 0.15
N PRO A 63 11.64 14.73 -0.56
CA PRO A 63 12.36 15.98 -0.65
C PRO A 63 11.64 16.96 -1.58
N ASP A 64 11.36 18.17 -1.10
CA ASP A 64 10.97 19.30 -1.97
C ASP A 64 12.23 20.00 -2.49
N PRO A 65 12.35 20.24 -3.81
CA PRO A 65 13.40 21.09 -4.38
C PRO A 65 13.54 22.47 -3.73
N GLU A 66 12.48 23.00 -3.12
CA GLU A 66 12.44 24.31 -2.43
C GLU A 66 12.80 24.22 -0.93
N GLY A 67 13.11 23.03 -0.41
CA GLY A 67 13.75 22.83 0.91
C GLY A 67 12.82 22.54 2.08
N SER A 68 11.51 22.39 1.85
CA SER A 68 10.57 21.91 2.88
C SER A 68 10.30 20.41 2.71
N ILE A 69 10.18 19.64 3.78
CA ILE A 69 9.67 18.27 3.65
C ILE A 69 8.14 18.38 3.50
N VAL A 70 7.61 18.00 2.34
CA VAL A 70 6.17 18.00 2.06
C VAL A 70 5.74 16.58 1.74
N PRO A 71 4.74 16.01 2.44
CA PRO A 71 4.28 14.66 2.14
C PRO A 71 3.84 14.50 0.68
N TRP A 72 4.32 13.45 0.03
CA TRP A 72 4.01 13.14 -1.36
C TRP A 72 3.13 11.89 -1.45
N VAL A 73 1.93 12.05 -2.03
CA VAL A 73 1.00 10.93 -2.20
C VAL A 73 1.33 10.16 -3.48
N HIS A 74 1.80 8.94 -3.34
CA HIS A 74 2.14 8.04 -4.44
C HIS A 74 0.93 7.31 -5.02
N TRP A 75 -0.04 6.95 -4.18
CA TRP A 75 -1.17 6.14 -4.61
C TRP A 75 -2.43 6.41 -3.80
N VAL A 76 -3.54 6.57 -4.50
CA VAL A 76 -4.88 6.69 -3.90
C VAL A 76 -5.83 5.72 -4.61
N VAL A 77 -6.51 4.89 -3.83
CA VAL A 77 -7.60 4.03 -4.30
C VAL A 77 -8.77 4.21 -3.34
N VAL A 78 -9.97 4.43 -3.88
CA VAL A 78 -11.19 4.69 -3.09
C VAL A 78 -12.31 3.78 -3.52
N ASN A 79 -13.36 3.69 -2.70
CA ASN A 79 -14.55 2.88 -2.94
C ASN A 79 -14.24 1.39 -3.15
N ILE A 80 -13.19 0.88 -2.49
CA ILE A 80 -12.84 -0.54 -2.55
C ILE A 80 -13.95 -1.32 -1.82
N PRO A 81 -14.62 -2.30 -2.48
CA PRO A 81 -15.64 -3.10 -1.83
C PRO A 81 -15.04 -3.95 -0.70
N PRO A 82 -15.71 -4.10 0.45
CA PRO A 82 -15.19 -4.87 1.59
C PRO A 82 -15.11 -6.39 1.31
N THR A 83 -15.71 -6.85 0.22
CA THR A 83 -15.63 -8.24 -0.24
C THR A 83 -14.30 -8.59 -0.91
N VAL A 84 -13.56 -7.57 -1.37
CA VAL A 84 -12.21 -7.73 -1.90
C VAL A 84 -11.26 -7.99 -0.72
N LYS A 85 -10.27 -8.86 -0.90
CA LYS A 85 -9.30 -9.24 0.16
C LYS A 85 -7.93 -8.58 0.02
N GLY A 86 -7.73 -7.81 -1.05
CA GLY A 86 -6.44 -7.26 -1.42
C GLY A 86 -6.45 -6.60 -2.79
N LEU A 87 -5.35 -5.96 -3.14
CA LEU A 87 -5.06 -5.48 -4.49
C LEU A 87 -3.92 -6.33 -5.08
N PRO A 88 -4.06 -6.88 -6.30
CA PRO A 88 -2.98 -7.62 -6.94
C PRO A 88 -1.81 -6.70 -7.32
N GLU A 89 -0.64 -7.30 -7.59
CA GLU A 89 0.47 -6.60 -8.23
C GLU A 89 -0.03 -5.93 -9.52
N GLY A 90 0.37 -4.68 -9.74
CA GLY A 90 0.01 -3.92 -10.95
C GLY A 90 -1.46 -3.48 -11.02
N PHE A 91 -2.22 -3.51 -9.92
CA PHE A 91 -3.60 -3.02 -9.86
C PHE A 91 -3.81 -1.62 -10.47
N SER A 92 -2.81 -0.73 -10.40
CA SER A 92 -2.89 0.61 -11.00
C SER A 92 -2.94 0.63 -12.55
N GLY A 93 -2.75 -0.50 -13.21
CA GLY A 93 -2.87 -0.61 -14.67
C GLY A 93 -1.82 0.17 -15.46
N LYS A 94 -0.68 0.52 -14.83
CA LYS A 94 0.46 1.11 -15.54
C LYS A 94 1.24 -0.02 -16.21
N GLU A 95 1.27 0.01 -17.55
CA GLU A 95 2.12 -0.82 -18.41
C GLU A 95 3.61 -0.48 -18.24
#